data_AF-A0A7K0U938-F1
#
_entry.id   AF-A0A7K0U938-F1
#
_cell.length_a   1.000
_cell.length_b   1.000
_cell.length_c   1.000
_cell.angle_alpha   90.00
_cell.angle_beta   90.00
_cell.angle_gamma   90.00
#
_symmetry.space_group_name_H-M   'P 1'
#
loop_
_entity.id
_entity.type
_entity.pdbx_description
1 polymer ?
#
loop_
_entity_poly.entity_id
_entity_poly.type
_entity_poly.pdbx_seq_one_letter_code
_entity_poly.pdbx_strand_id
1 'polypeptide(L)' 'QKSIILGHKGERLKKVGTNARAEIERLVKGRIFLGLHVKVSANWQKDPKALGRMGFTE' A
#
# COMPACT_ATOMS: atom_id res chain seq x y z
N GLN A 1 8.01 -10.93 -4.94
CA GLN A 1 7.32 -9.64 -5.22
C GLN A 1 7.78 -8.49 -4.32
N LYS A 2 8.09 -8.69 -3.03
CA LYS A 2 8.50 -7.61 -2.10
C LYS A 2 9.56 -6.64 -2.66
N SER A 3 10.66 -7.16 -3.21
CA SER A 3 11.75 -6.34 -3.76
C SER A 3 11.32 -5.47 -4.95
N ILE A 4 10.39 -5.96 -5.79
CA ILE A 4 9.83 -5.23 -6.93
C ILE A 4 8.99 -4.03 -6.47
N ILE A 5 8.26 -4.19 -5.36
CA ILE A 5 7.43 -3.12 -4.76
C ILE A 5 8.32 -2.07 -4.08
N LEU A 6 9.35 -2.52 -3.36
CA LEU A 6 10.32 -1.61 -2.74
C LEU A 6 11.09 -0.82 -3.81
N GLY A 7 11.55 -1.47 -4.87
CA GLY A 7 12.45 -0.87 -5.86
C GLY A 7 13.87 -0.68 -5.31
N HIS A 8 14.77 -0.16 -6.13
CA HIS A 8 16.14 0.13 -5.71
C HIS A 8 16.14 1.11 -4.53
N LYS A 9 16.74 0.72 -3.40
CA LYS A 9 16.78 1.53 -2.17
C LYS A 9 15.41 2.08 -1.70
N GLY A 10 14.31 1.39 -2.03
CA GLY A 10 12.96 1.83 -1.62
C GLY A 10 12.34 2.93 -2.49
N GLU A 11 12.97 3.31 -3.61
CA GLU A 11 12.55 4.44 -4.46
C GLU A 11 11.11 4.27 -4.97
N ARG A 12 10.73 3.05 -5.36
CA ARG A 12 9.38 2.79 -5.88
C ARG A 12 8.32 2.95 -4.80
N LEU A 13 8.57 2.43 -3.59
CA LEU A 13 7.66 2.62 -2.45
C LEU A 13 7.53 4.11 -2.09
N LYS A 14 8.64 4.86 -2.13
CA LYS A 14 8.64 6.31 -1.91
C LYS A 14 7.77 7.03 -2.95
N LYS A 15 7.89 6.69 -4.23
CA LYS A 15 7.07 7.29 -5.31
C LYS A 15 5.58 7.03 -5.10
N VAL A 16 5.21 5.78 -4.77
CA VAL A 16 3.82 5.42 -4.45
C VAL A 16 3.31 6.23 -3.25
N GLY A 17 4.08 6.29 -2.16
CA GLY A 17 3.71 7.03 -0.96
C GLY A 17 3.57 8.53 -1.20
N THR A 18 4.46 9.14 -1.97
CA THR A 18 4.38 10.56 -2.34
C THR A 18 3.10 10.88 -3.09
N ASN A 19 2.76 10.06 -4.09
CA ASN A 19 1.57 10.27 -4.92
C ASN A 19 0.29 10.08 -4.10
N ALA A 20 0.20 8.98 -3.34
CA ALA A 20 -0.96 8.69 -2.49
C ALA A 20 -1.16 9.77 -1.41
N ARG A 21 -0.07 10.21 -0.76
CA ARG A 21 -0.12 11.28 0.25
C ARG A 21 -0.68 12.57 -0.34
N ALA A 22 -0.21 13.00 -1.50
CA ALA A 22 -0.70 14.22 -2.14
C ALA A 22 -2.21 14.15 -2.45
N GLU A 23 -2.70 12.99 -2.86
CA GLU A 23 -4.13 12.79 -3.10
C GLU A 23 -4.94 12.84 -1.81
N ILE A 24 -4.49 12.14 -0.77
CA ILE A 24 -5.15 12.14 0.55
C ILE A 24 -5.17 13.54 1.15
N GLU A 25 -4.06 14.29 1.11
CA GLU A 25 -3.99 15.66 1.62
C GLU A 25 -5.02 16.58 0.94
N ARG A 26 -5.27 16.40 -0.37
CA ARG A 26 -6.32 17.14 -1.08
C ARG A 26 -7.72 16.79 -0.59
N LEU A 27 -7.98 15.51 -0.31
CA LEU A 27 -9.29 15.03 0.17
C LEU A 27 -9.57 15.50 1.60
N VAL A 28 -8.58 15.39 2.49
CA VAL A 28 -8.75 15.70 3.92
C VAL A 28 -8.48 17.18 4.25
N LYS A 29 -8.03 17.98 3.27
CA LYS A 29 -7.68 19.41 3.40
C LYS A 29 -6.71 19.70 4.54
N GLY A 30 -5.71 18.84 4.71
CA GLY A 30 -4.73 18.94 5.78
C GLY A 30 -3.43 18.20 5.46
N ARG A 31 -2.33 18.58 6.11
CA ARG A 31 -1.06 17.86 5.98
C ARG A 31 -1.13 16.55 6.75
N ILE A 32 -0.59 15.49 6.17
CA ILE A 32 -0.58 14.16 6.80
C ILE A 32 0.79 13.49 6.71
N PHE A 33 1.06 12.59 7.65
CA PHE A 33 2.14 11.63 7.56
C PHE A 33 1.60 10.28 7.12
N LEU A 34 2.13 9.73 6.02
CA LEU A 34 1.74 8.41 5.50
C LEU A 34 2.89 7.40 5.66
N GLY A 35 2.77 6.52 6.65
CA GLY A 35 3.72 5.43 6.88
C GLY A 35 3.32 4.15 6.14
N LEU A 36 4.13 3.71 5.17
CA LEU A 36 3.86 2.51 4.36
C LEU A 36 4.84 1.37 4.71
N HIS A 37 4.30 0.14 4.80
CA HIS A 37 5.09 -1.06 5.09
C HIS A 37 4.72 -2.19 4.12
N VAL A 38 5.72 -2.87 3.55
CA VAL A 38 5.50 -4.00 2.64
C VAL A 38 5.60 -5.32 3.40
N LYS A 39 4.49 -6.05 3.49
CA LYS A 39 4.41 -7.42 4.01
C LYS A 39 4.14 -8.41 2.88
N VAL A 40 4.61 -9.64 3.04
CA VAL A 40 4.34 -10.75 2.09
C VAL A 40 3.47 -11.76 2.81
N SER A 41 2.35 -12.11 2.19
CA SER A 41 1.49 -13.21 2.60
C SER A 41 1.47 -14.24 1.48
N ALA A 42 1.80 -15.49 1.76
CA ALA A 42 1.81 -16.53 0.75
C ALA A 42 0.37 -16.83 0.29
N ASN A 43 0.14 -16.93 -1.03
CA ASN A 43 -1.12 -17.35 -1.64
C ASN A 43 -2.39 -16.61 -1.15
N TRP A 44 -2.26 -15.37 -0.66
CA TRP A 44 -3.39 -14.62 -0.07
C TRP A 44 -4.56 -14.42 -1.03
N GLN A 45 -4.30 -14.38 -2.33
CA GLN A 45 -5.33 -14.23 -3.37
C GLN A 45 -6.29 -15.43 -3.44
N LYS A 46 -5.90 -16.58 -2.89
CA LYS A 46 -6.71 -17.80 -2.85
C LYS A 46 -7.34 -18.06 -1.46
N ASP A 47 -7.03 -17.23 -0.47
CA ASP A 47 -7.58 -17.36 0.90
C ASP A 47 -8.79 -16.43 1.04
N PRO A 48 -10.03 -16.96 1.10
CA PRO A 48 -11.23 -16.13 1.26
C PRO A 48 -11.20 -15.26 2.52
N LYS A 49 -10.56 -15.73 3.60
CA LYS A 49 -10.42 -14.92 4.83
C LYS A 49 -9.46 -13.75 4.61
N ALA A 50 -8.40 -13.94 3.82
CA ALA A 50 -7.49 -12.85 3.48
C ALA A 50 -8.18 -11.82 2.58
N LEU A 51 -8.93 -12.28 1.56
CA LEU A 51 -9.69 -11.39 0.68
C LEU A 51 -10.71 -10.57 1.46
N GLY A 52 -11.48 -11.18 2.36
CA GLY A 52 -12.43 -10.47 3.20
C GLY A 52 -11.79 -9.42 4.12
N ARG A 53 -10.64 -9.73 4.75
CA ARG A 53 -9.89 -8.74 5.54
C ARG A 53 -9.38 -7.54 4.73
N MET A 54 -9.16 -7.71 3.43
CA MET A 54 -8.70 -6.65 2.53
C MET A 54 -9.85 -5.91 1.84
N GLY A 55 -11.11 -6.29 2.10
CA GLY A 55 -12.28 -5.67 1.48
C GLY A 55 -12.52 -6.10 0.03
N PHE A 56 -12.03 -7.27 -0.39
CA PHE A 56 -12.24 -7.82 -1.74
C PHE A 56 -13.44 -8.76 -1.87
N THR A 57 -14.21 -8.97 -0.80
CA THR A 57 -15.47 -9.74 -0.83
C THR A 57 -16.60 -8.79 -0.47
N GLU A 58 -17.64 -8.73 -1.33
CA GLU A 58 -18.93 -8.09 -1.01
C GLU A 58 -19.70 -8.89 0.05
#